data_AF-A0A9W9ZCU1-F1
#
_entry.id   AF-A0A9W9ZCU1-F1
#
_cell.length_a   1.000
_cell.length_b   1.000
_cell.length_c   1.000
_cell.angle_alpha   90.00
_cell.angle_beta   90.00
_cell.angle_gamma   90.00
#
_symmetry.space_group_name_H-M   'P 1'
#
loop_
_entity.id
_entity.type
_entity.pdbx_description
1 polymer ?
#
loop_
_entity_poly.entity_id
_entity_poly.type
_entity_poly.pdbx_seq_one_letter_code
_entity_poly.pdbx_strand_id
1 'polypeptide(L)'
;MGKHCSTAFSLLFISVILATAIADRCQVVLLNRCKAVYQEALDASSKGEGGHCFRLQKMVTCLASEPKCGGQLIEKFRYWMLQMAMMDNILGICKDIDFSKLKEGVQESDVAKTHRFLDDVEYDTFDACAVTVHRECVRYYVTLLMKDRQFCGDAEKLNKCYDLYSSNIKCQAKIIKDFAHMVQDVAQSVLRLLSGYLKSLCTSSKEL
;
A
#
# COMPACT_ATOMS: atom_id res chain seq x y z
N MET A 1 -11.56 -53.21 -11.85
CA MET A 1 -11.01 -52.00 -12.53
C MET A 1 -12.17 -51.33 -13.26
N GLY A 2 -12.55 -50.06 -13.10
CA GLY A 2 -12.18 -48.95 -12.23
C GLY A 2 -13.07 -47.79 -12.70
N LYS A 3 -13.97 -47.27 -11.85
CA LYS A 3 -14.90 -46.17 -12.22
C LYS A 3 -15.25 -45.29 -11.01
N HIS A 4 -14.25 -44.70 -10.34
CA HIS A 4 -14.47 -43.59 -9.41
C HIS A 4 -13.21 -42.71 -9.37
N CYS A 5 -13.02 -41.82 -10.36
CA CYS A 5 -11.93 -40.84 -10.33
C CYS A 5 -12.24 -39.50 -11.04
N SER A 6 -13.51 -39.20 -11.36
CA SER A 6 -13.87 -38.01 -12.17
C SER A 6 -14.66 -36.92 -11.42
N THR A 7 -15.37 -37.28 -10.35
CA THR A 7 -16.22 -36.34 -9.60
C THR A 7 -15.44 -35.45 -8.62
N ALA A 8 -14.36 -35.96 -8.02
CA ALA A 8 -13.54 -35.20 -7.07
C ALA A 8 -12.76 -34.05 -7.75
N PHE A 9 -12.20 -34.30 -8.94
CA PHE A 9 -11.49 -33.27 -9.70
C PHE A 9 -12.44 -32.15 -10.14
N SER A 10 -13.64 -32.47 -10.62
CA SER A 10 -14.61 -31.46 -11.05
C SER A 10 -15.08 -30.55 -9.91
N LEU A 11 -15.26 -31.10 -8.69
CA LEU A 11 -15.62 -30.32 -7.51
C LEU A 11 -14.47 -29.41 -7.04
N LEU A 12 -13.22 -29.89 -7.12
CA LEU A 12 -12.04 -29.09 -6.81
C LEU A 12 -11.90 -27.91 -7.78
N PHE A 13 -12.03 -28.13 -9.09
CA PHE A 13 -11.95 -27.05 -10.09
C PHE A 13 -13.06 -26.00 -9.91
N ILE A 14 -14.31 -26.41 -9.64
CA ILE A 14 -15.41 -25.46 -9.39
C ILE A 14 -15.16 -24.66 -8.11
N SER A 15 -14.65 -25.31 -7.05
CA SER A 15 -14.34 -24.63 -5.78
C SER A 15 -13.21 -23.60 -5.89
N VAL A 16 -12.16 -23.91 -6.67
CA VAL A 16 -11.04 -22.99 -6.93
C VAL A 16 -11.49 -21.79 -7.77
N ILE A 17 -12.27 -22.01 -8.83
CA ILE A 17 -12.80 -20.93 -9.68
C ILE A 17 -13.76 -20.01 -8.90
N LEU A 18 -14.58 -20.58 -8.02
CA LEU A 18 -15.48 -19.79 -7.18
C LEU A 18 -14.72 -18.97 -6.14
N ALA A 19 -13.68 -19.54 -5.53
CA ALA A 19 -12.83 -18.85 -4.55
C ALA A 19 -12.06 -17.67 -5.17
N THR A 20 -11.51 -17.82 -6.39
CA THR A 20 -10.80 -16.74 -7.08
C THR A 20 -11.75 -15.61 -7.49
N ALA A 21 -12.94 -15.93 -8.02
CA ALA A 21 -13.92 -14.92 -8.40
C ALA A 21 -14.46 -14.11 -7.19
N ILE A 22 -14.62 -14.75 -6.02
CA ILE A 22 -15.04 -14.08 -4.78
C ILE A 22 -13.91 -13.19 -4.22
N ALA A 23 -12.66 -13.68 -4.23
CA ALA A 23 -11.49 -12.91 -3.84
C ALA A 23 -11.31 -11.67 -4.72
N ASP A 24 -11.44 -11.83 -6.04
CA ASP A 24 -11.38 -10.71 -7.00
C ASP A 24 -12.45 -9.65 -6.75
N ARG A 25 -13.67 -10.08 -6.40
CA ARG A 25 -14.76 -9.14 -6.09
C ARG A 25 -14.54 -8.42 -4.76
N CYS A 26 -14.06 -9.11 -3.72
CA CYS A 26 -13.87 -8.49 -2.41
C CYS A 26 -12.77 -7.41 -2.45
N GLN A 27 -11.64 -7.67 -3.13
CA GLN A 27 -10.54 -6.72 -3.19
C GLN A 27 -10.96 -5.43 -3.91
N VAL A 28 -11.69 -5.55 -5.03
CA VAL A 28 -12.22 -4.41 -5.79
C VAL A 28 -13.15 -3.55 -4.93
N VAL A 29 -14.08 -4.18 -4.21
CA VAL A 29 -15.03 -3.48 -3.34
C VAL A 29 -14.31 -2.78 -2.19
N LEU A 30 -13.39 -3.49 -1.51
CA LEU A 30 -12.63 -2.93 -0.40
C LEU A 30 -11.76 -1.76 -0.84
N LEU A 31 -11.05 -1.89 -1.96
CA LEU A 31 -10.16 -0.85 -2.47
C LEU A 31 -10.93 0.40 -2.89
N ASN A 32 -12.09 0.26 -3.54
CA ASN A 32 -12.94 1.40 -3.85
C ASN A 32 -13.47 2.09 -2.59
N ARG A 33 -13.87 1.32 -1.57
CA ARG A 33 -14.28 1.87 -0.27
C ARG A 33 -13.12 2.65 0.38
N CYS A 34 -11.93 2.08 0.41
CA CYS A 34 -10.76 2.73 1.01
C CYS A 34 -10.29 3.95 0.22
N LYS A 35 -10.43 3.95 -1.11
CA LYS A 35 -10.24 5.15 -1.93
C LYS A 35 -11.17 6.28 -1.50
N ALA A 36 -12.48 6.00 -1.38
CA ALA A 36 -13.45 7.00 -0.97
C ALA A 36 -13.12 7.57 0.42
N VAL A 37 -12.82 6.69 1.39
CA VAL A 37 -12.38 7.09 2.74
C VAL A 37 -11.13 7.98 2.70
N TYR A 38 -10.16 7.67 1.85
CA TYR A 38 -8.96 8.49 1.70
C TYR A 38 -9.25 9.83 1.01
N GLN A 39 -10.13 9.86 0.02
CA GLN A 39 -10.54 11.09 -0.67
C GLN A 39 -11.27 12.03 0.29
N GLU A 40 -12.22 11.53 1.07
CA GLU A 40 -12.87 12.29 2.13
C GLU A 40 -11.86 12.84 3.13
N ALA A 41 -10.88 12.03 3.54
CA ALA A 41 -9.82 12.48 4.43
C ALA A 41 -8.92 13.55 3.79
N LEU A 42 -8.69 13.49 2.48
CA LEU A 42 -7.95 14.48 1.72
C LEU A 42 -8.69 15.83 1.67
N ASP A 43 -10.02 15.80 1.55
CA ASP A 43 -10.85 16.99 1.53
C ASP A 43 -11.03 17.61 2.93
N ALA A 44 -11.03 16.77 3.98
CA ALA A 44 -11.24 17.19 5.36
C ALA A 44 -9.97 17.63 6.12
N SER A 45 -8.77 17.49 5.55
CA SER A 45 -7.50 17.77 6.24
C SER A 45 -6.70 18.89 5.58
N SER A 46 -5.73 19.45 6.34
CA SER A 46 -4.86 20.51 5.82
C SER A 46 -4.07 20.04 4.59
N LYS A 47 -3.89 20.97 3.63
CA LYS A 47 -3.03 20.74 2.45
C LYS A 47 -1.59 20.45 2.89
N GLY A 48 -0.91 19.56 2.17
CA GLY A 48 0.48 19.19 2.46
C GLY A 48 0.65 18.24 3.66
N GLU A 49 1.78 18.31 4.35
CA GLU A 49 2.21 17.34 5.37
C GLU A 49 1.32 17.32 6.63
N GLY A 50 0.69 18.45 7.00
CA GLY A 50 -0.07 18.56 8.26
C GLY A 50 -1.26 17.61 8.38
N GLY A 51 -1.80 17.10 7.26
CA GLY A 51 -2.87 16.11 7.26
C GLY A 51 -2.41 14.68 6.95
N HIS A 52 -1.10 14.45 6.79
CA HIS A 52 -0.55 13.15 6.34
C HIS A 52 -0.93 12.01 7.27
N CYS A 53 -0.61 12.14 8.57
CA CYS A 53 -0.87 11.10 9.55
C CYS A 53 -2.37 10.75 9.64
N PHE A 54 -3.25 11.75 9.56
CA PHE A 54 -4.69 11.52 9.54
C PHE A 54 -5.13 10.70 8.33
N ARG A 55 -4.69 11.07 7.13
CA ARG A 55 -5.04 10.36 5.88
C ARG A 55 -4.45 8.94 5.86
N LEU A 56 -3.22 8.78 6.31
CA LEU A 56 -2.57 7.47 6.41
C LEU A 56 -3.30 6.58 7.41
N GLN A 57 -3.67 7.09 8.59
CA GLN A 57 -4.48 6.36 9.57
C GLN A 57 -5.79 5.87 8.97
N LYS A 58 -6.50 6.74 8.23
CA LYS A 58 -7.75 6.38 7.54
C LYS A 58 -7.55 5.25 6.52
N MET A 59 -6.47 5.29 5.74
CA MET A 59 -6.14 4.22 4.80
C MET A 59 -5.83 2.90 5.50
N VAL A 60 -4.92 2.92 6.48
CA VAL A 60 -4.48 1.74 7.24
C VAL A 60 -5.66 1.07 7.95
N THR A 61 -6.50 1.85 8.63
CA THR A 61 -7.72 1.34 9.29
C THR A 61 -8.70 0.75 8.28
N CYS A 62 -8.90 1.40 7.13
CA CYS A 62 -9.80 0.86 6.11
C CYS A 62 -9.28 -0.47 5.55
N LEU A 63 -7.99 -0.58 5.22
CA LEU A 63 -7.43 -1.81 4.67
C LEU A 63 -7.48 -2.99 5.65
N ALA A 64 -7.42 -2.70 6.96
CA ALA A 64 -7.56 -3.70 8.03
C ALA A 64 -9.01 -4.14 8.31
N SER A 65 -10.01 -3.46 7.74
CA SER A 65 -11.43 -3.70 8.10
C SER A 65 -12.03 -5.02 7.60
N GLU A 66 -11.43 -5.65 6.58
CA GLU A 66 -11.90 -6.93 6.02
C GLU A 66 -10.74 -7.95 5.98
N PRO A 67 -10.26 -8.45 7.12
CA PRO A 67 -9.06 -9.29 7.17
C PRO A 67 -9.18 -10.59 6.36
N LYS A 68 -10.40 -11.08 6.15
CA LYS A 68 -10.68 -12.28 5.33
C LYS A 68 -10.66 -12.04 3.83
N CYS A 69 -10.67 -10.79 3.38
CA CYS A 69 -10.57 -10.48 1.96
C CYS A 69 -9.11 -10.66 1.52
N GLY A 70 -8.84 -11.76 0.81
CA GLY A 70 -7.53 -12.09 0.25
C GLY A 70 -7.45 -11.80 -1.24
N GLY A 71 -6.24 -11.88 -1.79
CA GLY A 71 -5.97 -11.60 -3.20
C GLY A 71 -4.66 -10.86 -3.39
N GLN A 72 -4.00 -11.13 -4.51
CA GLN A 72 -2.65 -10.64 -4.78
C GLN A 72 -2.55 -9.11 -4.67
N LEU A 73 -3.55 -8.37 -5.16
CA LEU A 73 -3.53 -6.92 -5.13
C LEU A 73 -3.74 -6.39 -3.71
N ILE A 74 -4.76 -6.87 -2.99
CA ILE A 74 -5.05 -6.36 -1.64
C ILE A 74 -3.93 -6.72 -0.65
N GLU A 75 -3.34 -7.90 -0.75
CA GLU A 75 -2.23 -8.32 0.11
C GLU A 75 -1.00 -7.44 -0.09
N LYS A 76 -0.60 -7.20 -1.35
CA LYS A 76 0.52 -6.31 -1.67
C LYS A 76 0.23 -4.87 -1.26
N PHE A 77 -1.00 -4.39 -1.41
CA PHE A 77 -1.34 -3.03 -1.03
C PHE A 77 -1.36 -2.84 0.50
N ARG A 78 -1.89 -3.81 1.24
CA ARG A 78 -1.79 -3.85 2.70
C ARG A 78 -0.34 -3.85 3.17
N TYR A 79 0.51 -4.66 2.55
CA TYR A 79 1.94 -4.68 2.86
C TYR A 79 2.57 -3.30 2.63
N TRP A 80 2.36 -2.70 1.46
CA TRP A 80 2.91 -1.38 1.16
C TRP A 80 2.44 -0.30 2.16
N MET A 81 1.15 -0.27 2.51
CA MET A 81 0.63 0.70 3.49
C MET A 81 1.12 0.43 4.91
N LEU A 82 1.35 -0.83 5.28
CA LEU A 82 2.00 -1.19 6.55
C LEU A 82 3.43 -0.63 6.60
N GLN A 83 4.21 -0.83 5.54
CA GLN A 83 5.58 -0.34 5.49
C GLN A 83 5.63 1.21 5.53
N MET A 84 4.70 1.90 4.86
CA MET A 84 4.54 3.37 4.99
C MET A 84 4.27 3.78 6.45
N ALA A 85 3.33 3.11 7.12
CA ALA A 85 2.98 3.42 8.51
C ALA A 85 4.13 3.15 9.49
N MET A 86 4.85 2.04 9.30
CA MET A 86 6.04 1.72 10.08
C MET A 86 7.14 2.75 9.89
N MET A 87 7.40 3.17 8.64
CA MET A 87 8.36 4.21 8.34
C MET A 87 8.02 5.55 9.02
N ASP A 88 6.76 5.98 8.93
CA ASP A 88 6.27 7.18 9.61
C ASP A 88 6.40 7.10 11.14
N ASN A 89 6.20 5.91 11.71
CA ASN A 89 6.35 5.68 13.15
C ASN A 89 7.83 5.70 13.58
N ILE A 90 8.70 4.95 12.89
CA ILE A 90 10.15 4.87 13.17
C ILE A 90 10.81 6.25 13.04
N LEU A 91 10.44 7.03 12.02
CA LEU A 91 10.97 8.38 11.81
C LEU A 91 10.34 9.43 12.75
N GLY A 92 9.41 9.04 13.62
CA GLY A 92 8.76 9.92 14.58
C GLY A 92 7.84 10.97 13.95
N ILE A 93 7.37 10.74 12.72
CA ILE A 93 6.50 11.64 11.95
C ILE A 93 5.05 11.45 12.38
N CYS A 94 4.58 10.20 12.45
CA CYS A 94 3.27 9.82 12.96
C CYS A 94 3.45 8.92 14.19
N LYS A 95 3.72 9.52 15.35
CA LYS A 95 4.04 8.78 16.58
C LYS A 95 2.87 7.92 17.07
N ASP A 96 1.65 8.41 16.88
CA ASP A 96 0.42 7.77 17.39
C ASP A 96 -0.33 6.96 16.32
N ILE A 97 0.32 6.63 15.20
CA ILE A 97 -0.30 5.82 14.16
C ILE A 97 -0.52 4.39 14.64
N ASP A 98 -1.78 3.93 14.58
CA ASP A 98 -2.13 2.56 14.90
C ASP A 98 -2.27 1.73 13.63
N PHE A 99 -1.29 0.85 13.41
CA PHE A 99 -1.24 -0.14 12.34
C PHE A 99 -1.28 -1.58 12.86
N SER A 100 -1.58 -1.81 14.14
CA SER A 100 -1.55 -3.14 14.78
C SER A 100 -2.39 -4.18 14.04
N LYS A 101 -3.66 -3.87 13.78
CA LYS A 101 -4.59 -4.75 13.05
C LYS A 101 -4.15 -5.03 11.62
N LEU A 102 -3.56 -4.03 10.95
CA LEU A 102 -3.04 -4.22 9.60
C LEU A 102 -1.82 -5.16 9.64
N LYS A 103 -0.92 -4.96 10.62
CA LYS A 103 0.25 -5.82 10.84
C LYS A 103 -0.16 -7.26 11.10
N GLU A 104 -1.11 -7.51 11.98
CA GLU A 104 -1.65 -8.85 12.27
C GLU A 104 -2.13 -9.56 11.00
N GLY A 105 -2.86 -8.84 10.14
CA GLY A 105 -3.38 -9.39 8.88
C GLY A 105 -2.33 -9.57 7.76
N VAL A 106 -1.14 -9.00 7.91
CA VAL A 106 -0.11 -8.95 6.86
C VAL A 106 1.12 -9.79 7.21
N GLN A 107 1.51 -9.85 8.48
CA GLN A 107 2.78 -10.48 8.92
C GLN A 107 2.91 -11.95 8.50
N GLU A 108 1.78 -12.66 8.39
CA GLU A 108 1.75 -14.07 7.97
C GLU A 108 1.59 -14.27 6.45
N SER A 109 1.44 -13.19 5.68
CA SER A 109 1.26 -13.26 4.23
C SER A 109 2.56 -13.66 3.51
N ASP A 110 2.42 -14.28 2.34
CA ASP A 110 3.57 -14.62 1.49
C ASP A 110 4.35 -13.37 1.06
N VAL A 111 3.66 -12.24 0.88
CA VAL A 111 4.29 -10.95 0.57
C VAL A 111 5.23 -10.54 1.70
N ALA A 112 4.76 -10.56 2.95
CA ALA A 112 5.59 -10.22 4.09
C ALA A 112 6.77 -11.18 4.25
N LYS A 113 6.53 -12.49 4.14
CA LYS A 113 7.57 -13.53 4.26
C LYS A 113 8.66 -13.43 3.20
N THR A 114 8.32 -12.99 1.98
CA THR A 114 9.25 -12.83 0.86
C THR A 114 10.09 -11.57 0.98
N HIS A 115 9.52 -10.50 1.51
CA HIS A 115 10.08 -9.15 1.37
C HIS A 115 10.75 -8.63 2.65
N ARG A 116 10.18 -8.88 3.84
CA ARG A 116 10.80 -8.62 5.16
C ARG A 116 11.56 -7.28 5.29
N PHE A 117 11.11 -6.21 4.62
CA PHE A 117 11.95 -5.01 4.46
C PHE A 117 12.09 -4.23 5.77
N LEU A 118 10.97 -3.78 6.35
CA LEU A 118 10.95 -3.12 7.66
C LEU A 118 10.49 -4.05 8.79
N ASP A 119 10.06 -5.27 8.48
CA ASP A 119 9.46 -6.20 9.46
C ASP A 119 10.49 -6.85 10.39
N ASP A 120 11.73 -7.02 9.91
CA ASP A 120 12.80 -7.78 10.57
C ASP A 120 13.98 -6.91 11.06
N VAL A 121 13.87 -5.58 10.94
CA VAL A 121 14.99 -4.67 11.23
C VAL A 121 14.68 -3.85 12.49
N GLU A 122 15.46 -4.09 13.55
CA GLU A 122 15.65 -3.09 14.61
C GLU A 122 16.33 -1.88 13.98
N TYR A 123 15.51 -0.92 13.53
CA TYR A 123 16.02 0.41 13.19
C TYR A 123 16.28 1.14 14.49
N ASP A 124 17.49 0.94 15.01
CA ASP A 124 18.06 1.90 15.92
C ASP A 124 18.20 3.23 15.17
N THR A 125 17.66 4.27 15.79
CA THR A 125 17.93 5.69 15.52
C THR A 125 17.23 6.31 14.30
N PHE A 126 16.28 7.18 14.64
CA PHE A 126 15.99 8.43 13.93
C PHE A 126 17.19 8.94 13.11
N ASP A 127 17.06 8.95 11.79
CA ASP A 127 18.03 9.57 10.88
C ASP A 127 17.41 10.84 10.28
N ALA A 128 18.02 12.00 10.56
CA ALA A 128 17.52 13.29 10.11
C ALA A 128 17.46 13.40 8.57
N CYS A 129 18.37 12.76 7.83
CA CYS A 129 18.30 12.76 6.37
C CYS A 129 17.12 11.89 5.89
N ALA A 130 16.85 10.77 6.57
CA ALA A 130 15.69 9.94 6.25
C ALA A 130 14.36 10.67 6.48
N VAL A 131 14.23 11.38 7.61
CA VAL A 131 13.07 12.25 7.88
C VAL A 131 12.89 13.27 6.76
N THR A 132 13.98 13.90 6.31
CA THR A 132 13.95 14.91 5.25
C THR A 132 13.47 14.31 3.93
N VAL A 133 14.05 13.18 3.50
CA VAL A 133 13.63 12.48 2.27
C VAL A 133 12.15 12.12 2.33
N HIS A 134 11.71 11.50 3.42
CA HIS A 134 10.34 11.01 3.56
C HIS A 134 9.32 12.14 3.52
N ARG A 135 9.55 13.21 4.30
CA ARG A 135 8.65 14.38 4.33
C ARG A 135 8.51 15.02 2.97
N GLU A 136 9.62 15.27 2.28
CA GLU A 136 9.59 15.88 0.96
C GLU A 136 8.85 15.02 -0.07
N CYS A 137 9.07 13.70 -0.06
CA CYS A 137 8.37 12.80 -0.97
C CYS A 137 6.87 12.69 -0.68
N VAL A 138 6.48 12.60 0.59
CA VAL A 138 5.07 12.63 1.01
C VAL A 138 4.42 13.96 0.64
N ARG A 139 5.09 15.09 0.88
CA ARG A 139 4.62 16.42 0.51
C ARG A 139 4.42 16.56 -0.98
N TYR A 140 5.38 16.09 -1.77
CA TYR A 140 5.32 16.08 -3.23
C TYR A 140 4.11 15.28 -3.72
N TYR A 141 3.92 14.07 -3.20
CA TYR A 141 2.77 13.23 -3.52
C TYR A 141 1.42 13.90 -3.20
N VAL A 142 1.26 14.41 -1.98
CA VAL A 142 0.01 15.07 -1.58
C VAL A 142 -0.27 16.28 -2.45
N THR A 143 0.75 17.06 -2.79
CA THR A 143 0.60 18.24 -3.67
C THR A 143 0.06 17.86 -5.05
N LEU A 144 0.59 16.78 -5.63
CA LEU A 144 0.12 16.25 -6.91
C LEU A 144 -1.30 15.71 -6.79
N LEU A 145 -1.56 14.88 -5.78
CA LEU A 145 -2.85 14.24 -5.59
C LEU A 145 -3.98 15.27 -5.38
N MET A 146 -3.71 16.36 -4.66
CA MET A 146 -4.69 17.44 -4.48
C MET A 146 -5.00 18.18 -5.78
N LYS A 147 -4.04 18.25 -6.71
CA LYS A 147 -4.18 18.96 -7.98
C LYS A 147 -4.88 18.11 -9.03
N ASP A 148 -4.38 16.89 -9.24
CA ASP A 148 -4.73 16.06 -10.41
C ASP A 148 -5.71 14.93 -10.04
N ARG A 149 -5.79 14.59 -8.75
CA ARG A 149 -6.60 13.48 -8.20
C ARG A 149 -6.29 12.13 -8.88
N GLN A 150 -5.09 11.99 -9.45
CA GLN A 150 -4.63 10.80 -10.17
C GLN A 150 -3.87 9.87 -9.23
N PHE A 151 -4.59 9.02 -8.50
CA PHE A 151 -3.98 8.16 -7.47
C PHE A 151 -2.80 7.33 -7.97
N CYS A 152 -2.95 6.59 -9.07
CA CYS A 152 -1.89 5.69 -9.56
C CYS A 152 -0.70 6.47 -10.13
N GLY A 153 -0.96 7.50 -10.95
CA GLY A 153 0.09 8.31 -11.55
C GLY A 153 0.89 9.10 -10.51
N ASP A 154 0.21 9.64 -9.49
CA ASP A 154 0.87 10.38 -8.42
C ASP A 154 1.61 9.46 -7.45
N ALA A 155 1.10 8.25 -7.21
CA ALA A 155 1.81 7.22 -6.47
C ALA A 155 3.07 6.73 -7.19
N GLU A 156 3.06 6.63 -8.52
CA GLU A 156 4.27 6.31 -9.29
C GLU A 156 5.35 7.40 -9.12
N LYS A 157 4.94 8.67 -9.09
CA LYS A 157 5.83 9.81 -8.84
C LYS A 157 6.36 9.81 -7.40
N LEU A 158 5.52 9.46 -6.41
CA LEU A 158 5.97 9.23 -5.03
C LEU A 158 7.06 8.17 -4.98
N ASN A 159 6.84 7.04 -5.66
CA ASN A 159 7.75 5.91 -5.66
C ASN A 159 9.14 6.31 -6.18
N LYS A 160 9.19 7.06 -7.28
CA LYS A 160 10.44 7.58 -7.87
C LYS A 160 11.10 8.65 -7.00
N CYS A 161 10.34 9.37 -6.18
CA CYS A 161 10.89 10.45 -5.35
C CYS A 161 11.92 9.94 -4.35
N TYR A 162 11.69 8.78 -3.72
CA TYR A 162 12.62 8.27 -2.70
C TYR A 162 14.02 8.04 -3.27
N ASP A 163 14.15 7.43 -4.46
CA ASP A 163 15.45 7.21 -5.11
C ASP A 163 16.10 8.52 -5.55
N LEU A 164 15.33 9.39 -6.22
CA LEU A 164 15.85 10.63 -6.81
C LEU A 164 16.28 11.63 -5.74
N TYR A 165 15.43 11.85 -4.74
CA TYR A 165 15.67 12.86 -3.71
C TYR A 165 16.75 12.41 -2.73
N SER A 166 16.75 11.13 -2.33
CA SER A 166 17.82 10.59 -1.46
C SER A 166 19.19 10.68 -2.13
N SER A 167 19.28 10.38 -3.43
CA SER A 167 20.50 10.54 -4.23
C SER A 167 20.95 11.99 -4.31
N ASN A 168 20.01 12.91 -4.55
CA ASN A 168 20.30 14.35 -4.66
C ASN A 168 20.90 14.93 -3.37
N ILE A 169 20.35 14.57 -2.21
CA ILE A 169 20.86 15.04 -0.91
C ILE A 169 21.93 14.11 -0.31
N LYS A 170 22.35 13.07 -1.05
CA LYS A 170 23.33 12.05 -0.63
C LYS A 170 22.97 11.34 0.69
N CYS A 171 21.68 11.14 0.97
CA CYS A 171 21.23 10.43 2.17
C CYS A 171 21.56 8.94 2.06
N GLN A 172 22.30 8.40 3.02
CA GLN A 172 22.75 6.99 3.04
C GLN A 172 21.99 6.13 4.06
N ALA A 173 20.96 6.70 4.71
CA ALA A 173 20.17 6.03 5.73
C ALA A 173 19.64 4.69 5.24
N LYS A 174 19.90 3.62 6.01
CA LYS A 174 19.50 2.25 5.64
C LYS A 174 17.98 2.14 5.45
N ILE A 175 17.20 2.78 6.32
CA ILE A 175 15.73 2.80 6.25
C ILE A 175 15.20 3.35 4.91
N ILE A 176 15.83 4.39 4.34
CA ILE A 176 15.43 4.93 3.04
C ILE A 176 15.74 3.94 1.93
N LYS A 177 16.91 3.30 1.97
CA LYS A 177 17.31 2.31 0.95
C LYS A 177 16.38 1.09 0.97
N ASP A 178 16.11 0.54 2.15
CA ASP A 178 15.21 -0.60 2.30
C ASP A 178 13.78 -0.24 1.86
N PHE A 179 13.31 0.96 2.23
CA PHE A 179 12.00 1.45 1.81
C PHE A 179 11.91 1.67 0.30
N ALA A 180 12.95 2.25 -0.31
CA ALA A 180 12.99 2.47 -1.76
C ALA A 180 12.98 1.15 -2.54
N HIS A 181 13.71 0.12 -2.08
CA HIS A 181 13.63 -1.21 -2.67
C HIS A 181 12.22 -1.82 -2.54
N MET A 182 11.60 -1.72 -1.36
CA MET A 182 10.22 -2.17 -1.14
C MET A 182 9.23 -1.49 -2.11
N VAL A 183 9.41 -0.19 -2.31
CA VAL A 183 8.63 0.60 -3.25
C VAL A 183 8.81 0.13 -4.70
N GLN A 184 10.06 -0.12 -5.12
CA GLN A 184 10.37 -0.60 -6.47
C GLN A 184 9.75 -1.97 -6.78
N ASP A 185 9.70 -2.86 -5.80
CA ASP A 185 9.20 -4.22 -5.99
C ASP A 185 7.69 -4.33 -5.74
N VAL A 186 7.25 -3.92 -4.55
CA VAL A 186 5.87 -4.14 -4.09
C VAL A 186 4.96 -3.04 -4.57
N ALA A 187 5.28 -1.77 -4.34
CA ALA A 187 4.39 -0.66 -4.71
C ALA A 187 4.19 -0.58 -6.23
N GLN A 188 5.24 -0.80 -7.03
CA GLN A 188 5.09 -0.90 -8.49
C GLN A 188 4.22 -2.08 -8.92
N SER A 189 4.32 -3.24 -8.26
CA SER A 189 3.41 -4.36 -8.51
C SER A 189 1.96 -3.99 -8.19
N VAL A 190 1.71 -3.25 -7.11
CA VAL A 190 0.37 -2.76 -6.74
C VAL A 190 -0.17 -1.84 -7.84
N LEU A 191 0.63 -0.87 -8.31
CA LEU A 191 0.19 0.07 -9.36
C LEU A 191 -0.15 -0.63 -10.67
N ARG A 192 0.64 -1.63 -11.08
CA ARG A 192 0.33 -2.47 -12.25
C ARG A 192 -0.98 -3.22 -12.10
N LEU A 193 -1.20 -3.85 -10.93
CA LEU A 193 -2.43 -4.59 -10.64
C LEU A 193 -3.65 -3.66 -10.56
N LEU A 194 -3.54 -2.50 -9.91
CA LEU A 194 -4.59 -1.47 -9.86
C LEU A 194 -5.02 -1.03 -11.26
N SER A 195 -4.05 -0.82 -12.16
CA SER A 195 -4.33 -0.44 -13.55
C SER A 195 -5.09 -1.53 -14.32
N GLY A 196 -4.94 -2.80 -13.94
CA GLY A 196 -5.66 -3.94 -14.51
C GLY A 196 -7.07 -4.10 -13.93
N TYR A 197 -7.21 -4.08 -12.61
CA TYR A 197 -8.50 -4.35 -11.93
C TYR A 197 -9.41 -3.12 -11.85
N LEU A 198 -8.84 -1.93 -11.79
CA LEU A 198 -9.49 -0.71 -11.33
C LEU A 198 -8.99 0.49 -12.14
N LYS A 199 -9.18 0.47 -13.46
CA LYS A 199 -8.80 1.60 -14.34
C LYS A 199 -9.31 2.95 -13.85
N SER A 200 -10.53 3.00 -13.29
CA SER A 200 -11.14 4.21 -12.70
C SER A 200 -10.46 4.72 -11.41
N LEU A 201 -9.62 3.90 -10.77
CA LEU A 201 -8.72 4.37 -9.70
C LEU A 201 -7.50 5.08 -10.27
N CYS A 202 -7.10 4.74 -11.50
CA CYS A 202 -5.89 5.26 -12.13
C CYS A 202 -6.16 6.40 -13.13
N THR A 203 -7.40 6.58 -13.59
CA THR A 203 -7.82 7.72 -14.43
C THR A 203 -8.35 8.88 -13.58
N SER A 204 -8.20 10.12 -14.08
CA SER A 204 -8.64 11.32 -13.37
C SER A 204 -10.17 11.38 -13.28
N SER A 205 -10.73 11.94 -12.20
CA SER A 205 -12.18 12.14 -12.06
C SER A 205 -12.78 13.10 -13.08
N LYS A 206 -11.95 13.77 -13.91
CA LYS A 206 -12.40 14.61 -15.03
C LYS A 206 -12.70 13.84 -16.32
N GLU A 207 -12.43 12.53 -16.36
CA GLU A 207 -12.67 11.66 -17.53
C GLU A 207 -13.90 10.75 -17.36
N LEU A 208 -14.73 11.01 -16.34
CA LEU A 208 -16.06 10.45 -16.12
C LEU A 208 -17.08 11.60 -16.04
#